data_AF-A0A3N5ESQ9-F1
#
_entry.id   AF-A0A3N5ESQ9-F1
#
_cell.length_a   1.000
_cell.length_b   1.000
_cell.length_c   1.000
_cell.angle_alpha   90.00
_cell.angle_beta   90.00
_cell.angle_gamma   90.00
#
_symmetry.space_group_name_H-M   'P 1'
#
loop_
_entity.id
_entity.type
_entity.pdbx_description
1 polymer ?
#
loop_
_entity_poly.entity_id
_entity_poly.type
_entity_poly.pdbx_seq_one_letter_code
_entity_poly.pdbx_strand_id
1 'polypeptide(L)'
;MNAPSNQYDQVAYPGFSYAQAHPDRLAVIATLFGMSPAPAERCRVLELGCGDGWNLLPMAAALPESTFVGLDLAGQPIASGRAIVERLGLKNL
;
A
#
# COMPACT_ATOMS: atom_id res chain seq x y z
N MET A 1 2.86 25.81 18.65
CA MET A 1 1.71 24.93 18.95
C MET A 1 2.19 23.52 18.68
N ASN A 2 2.46 22.73 19.73
CA ASN A 2 2.92 21.36 19.56
C ASN A 2 1.74 20.53 19.07
N ALA A 3 1.89 19.87 17.92
CA ALA A 3 0.90 18.89 17.47
C ALA A 3 0.71 17.86 18.59
N PRO A 4 -0.53 17.45 18.92
CA PRO A 4 -0.76 16.42 19.92
C PRO A 4 0.03 15.17 19.52
N SER A 5 0.74 14.57 20.49
CA SER A 5 1.46 13.32 20.27
C SER A 5 0.48 12.28 19.74
N ASN A 6 0.61 11.90 18.47
CA ASN A 6 -0.26 10.90 17.90
C ASN A 6 0.04 9.56 18.59
N GLN A 7 -0.97 8.91 19.18
CA GLN A 7 -0.81 7.60 19.81
C GLN A 7 -0.27 6.56 18.81
N TYR A 8 -0.58 6.71 17.52
CA TYR A 8 -0.05 5.84 16.45
C TYR A 8 1.45 5.99 16.22
N ASP A 9 2.09 7.09 16.64
CA ASP A 9 3.55 7.26 16.55
C ASP A 9 4.29 6.61 17.74
N GLN A 10 3.59 6.21 18.80
CA GLN A 10 4.21 5.71 20.04
C GLN A 10 4.53 4.21 20.01
N VAL A 11 3.86 3.45 19.14
CA VAL A 11 4.05 2.01 19.00
C VAL A 11 4.28 1.69 17.52
N ALA A 12 5.47 1.17 17.22
CA ALA A 12 5.78 0.73 15.86
C ALA A 12 5.00 -0.55 15.53
N TYR A 13 4.14 -0.47 14.51
CA TYR A 13 3.53 -1.65 13.92
C TYR A 13 4.48 -2.22 12.87
N PRO A 14 4.86 -3.51 12.95
CA PRO A 14 5.64 -4.13 11.89
C PRO A 14 4.82 -4.17 10.60
N GLY A 15 5.36 -3.60 9.52
CA GLY A 15 4.76 -3.74 8.21
C GLY A 15 5.02 -5.12 7.61
N PHE A 16 4.02 -5.66 6.93
CA PHE A 16 4.07 -6.96 6.27
C PHE A 16 3.43 -6.86 4.89
N SER A 17 3.80 -7.79 4.01
CA SER A 17 3.13 -7.99 2.73
C SER A 17 2.14 -9.15 2.86
N TYR A 18 0.89 -8.91 2.48
CA TYR A 18 -0.19 -9.89 2.61
C TYR A 18 -0.63 -10.38 1.24
N ALA A 19 -0.27 -11.61 0.88
CA ALA A 19 -0.64 -12.20 -0.42
C ALA A 19 -2.15 -12.21 -0.68
N GLN A 20 -2.98 -12.31 0.38
CA GLN A 20 -4.44 -12.22 0.27
C GLN A 20 -4.96 -10.86 -0.21
N ALA A 21 -4.20 -9.79 0.00
CA ALA A 21 -4.56 -8.42 -0.38
C ALA A 21 -4.09 -8.05 -1.80
N HIS A 22 -3.32 -8.93 -2.47
CA HIS A 22 -2.79 -8.65 -3.79
C HIS A 22 -3.91 -8.51 -4.85
N PRO A 23 -3.88 -7.48 -5.72
CA PRO A 23 -4.95 -7.23 -6.69
C PRO A 23 -5.20 -8.40 -7.64
N ASP A 24 -4.16 -9.14 -8.02
CA ASP A 24 -4.30 -10.35 -8.85
C ASP A 24 -5.18 -11.42 -8.18
N ARG A 25 -4.93 -11.70 -6.89
CA ARG A 25 -5.74 -12.66 -6.14
C ARG A 25 -7.19 -12.19 -5.99
N LEU A 26 -7.38 -10.90 -5.72
CA LEU A 26 -8.72 -10.32 -5.62
C LEU A 26 -9.47 -10.39 -6.97
N ALA A 27 -8.78 -10.16 -8.08
CA ALA A 27 -9.33 -10.27 -9.43
C ALA A 27 -9.73 -11.71 -9.77
N VAL A 28 -8.91 -12.71 -9.39
CA VAL A 28 -9.28 -14.13 -9.53
C VAL A 28 -10.57 -14.44 -8.77
N ILE A 29 -10.66 -14.02 -7.50
CA ILE A 29 -11.86 -14.25 -6.68
C ILE A 29 -13.08 -13.57 -7.33
N ALA A 30 -12.97 -12.29 -7.69
CA ALA A 30 -14.06 -11.55 -8.33
C ALA A 30 -14.54 -12.23 -9.63
N THR A 31 -13.60 -12.72 -10.45
CA THR A 31 -13.91 -13.45 -11.69
C THR A 31 -14.68 -14.75 -11.43
N LEU A 32 -14.27 -15.53 -10.43
CA LEU A 32 -14.96 -16.76 -10.02
C LEU A 32 -16.39 -16.50 -9.55
N PHE A 33 -16.65 -15.32 -8.97
CA PHE A 33 -17.99 -14.86 -8.59
C PHE A 33 -18.75 -14.13 -9.71
N GLY A 34 -18.25 -14.16 -10.96
CA GLY A 34 -18.95 -13.62 -12.13
C GLY A 34 -18.83 -12.11 -12.32
N MET A 35 -17.89 -11.45 -11.63
CA MET A 35 -17.61 -10.02 -11.82
C MET A 35 -16.61 -9.79 -12.97
N SER A 36 -16.43 -8.52 -13.34
CA SER A 36 -15.42 -8.08 -14.33
C SER A 36 -14.42 -7.11 -13.67
N PRO A 37 -13.44 -7.62 -12.90
CA PRO A 37 -12.46 -6.78 -12.22
C PRO A 37 -11.51 -6.09 -13.22
N ALA A 38 -10.90 -4.99 -12.79
CA ALA A 38 -9.79 -4.40 -13.53
C ALA A 38 -8.59 -5.36 -13.57
N PRO A 39 -7.83 -5.42 -14.69
CA PRO A 39 -6.57 -6.19 -14.74
C PRO A 39 -5.59 -5.68 -13.69
N ALA A 40 -4.88 -6.60 -13.01
CA ALA A 40 -3.95 -6.23 -11.94
C ALA A 40 -2.80 -5.35 -12.44
N GLU A 41 -2.43 -5.47 -13.71
CA GLU A 41 -1.39 -4.68 -14.37
C GLU A 41 -1.85 -3.25 -14.68
N ARG A 42 -3.14 -2.94 -14.63
CA ARG A 42 -3.69 -1.60 -14.91
C ARG A 42 -4.85 -1.27 -13.97
N CYS A 43 -4.60 -1.33 -12.68
CA CYS A 43 -5.58 -1.06 -11.63
C CYS A 43 -5.16 0.09 -10.71
N ARG A 44 -6.06 0.46 -9.81
CA ARG A 44 -5.84 1.45 -8.76
C ARG A 44 -6.13 0.80 -7.41
N VAL A 45 -5.14 0.77 -6.53
CA VAL A 45 -5.24 0.16 -5.20
C VAL A 45 -5.15 1.25 -4.13
N LEU A 46 -6.05 1.19 -3.15
CA LEU A 46 -6.03 2.03 -1.96
C LEU A 46 -5.87 1.14 -0.73
N GLU A 47 -4.89 1.45 0.12
CA GLU A 47 -4.74 0.85 1.44
C GLU A 47 -5.01 1.89 2.53
N LEU A 48 -5.92 1.55 3.44
CA LEU A 48 -6.24 2.34 4.63
C LEU A 48 -5.53 1.72 5.84
N GLY A 49 -4.79 2.55 6.58
CA GLY A 49 -3.88 2.06 7.61
C GLY A 49 -2.63 1.43 7.01
N CYS A 50 -1.99 2.11 6.04
CA CYS A 50 -0.87 1.54 5.29
C CYS A 50 0.46 1.49 6.07
N GLY A 51 0.55 2.15 7.23
CA GLY A 51 1.77 2.25 8.01
C GLY A 51 2.95 2.76 7.18
N ASP A 52 3.97 1.93 7.03
CA ASP A 52 5.17 2.19 6.23
C ASP A 52 5.07 1.69 4.77
N GLY A 53 3.92 1.16 4.37
CA GLY A 53 3.61 0.78 2.99
C GLY A 53 4.19 -0.57 2.55
N TRP A 54 4.69 -1.42 3.47
CA TRP A 54 5.27 -2.73 3.10
C TRP A 54 4.33 -3.66 2.33
N ASN A 55 3.02 -3.47 2.43
CA ASN A 55 2.07 -4.22 1.62
C ASN A 55 2.01 -3.70 0.18
N LEU A 56 1.97 -2.38 -0.02
CA LEU A 56 1.89 -1.74 -1.34
C LEU A 56 3.21 -1.78 -2.10
N LEU A 57 4.34 -1.63 -1.42
CA LEU A 57 5.67 -1.50 -2.02
C LEU A 57 6.04 -2.62 -3.01
N PRO A 58 5.92 -3.92 -2.66
CA PRO A 58 6.22 -5.00 -3.61
C PRO A 58 5.22 -5.03 -4.76
N MET A 59 3.95 -4.65 -4.55
CA MET A 59 2.95 -4.60 -5.61
C MET A 59 3.28 -3.49 -6.62
N ALA A 60 3.66 -2.31 -6.13
CA ALA A 60 4.07 -1.18 -6.95
C ALA A 60 5.32 -1.49 -7.78
N ALA A 61 6.29 -2.18 -7.18
CA ALA A 61 7.49 -2.64 -7.87
C ALA A 61 7.19 -3.68 -8.98
N ALA A 62 6.23 -4.58 -8.74
CA ALA A 62 5.87 -5.63 -9.70
C ALA A 62 4.91 -5.16 -10.79
N LEU A 63 4.11 -4.12 -10.54
CA LEU A 63 3.01 -3.65 -11.39
C LEU A 63 3.18 -2.16 -11.74
N PRO A 64 4.17 -1.79 -12.58
CA PRO A 64 4.54 -0.40 -12.83
C PRO A 64 3.44 0.44 -13.52
N GLU A 65 2.52 -0.22 -14.23
CA GLU A 65 1.40 0.42 -14.94
C GLU A 65 0.14 0.57 -14.05
N SER A 66 0.17 0.06 -12.82
CA SER A 66 -0.88 0.24 -11.80
C SER A 66 -0.51 1.35 -10.82
N THR A 67 -1.50 1.97 -10.20
CA THR A 67 -1.31 3.04 -9.19
C THR A 67 -1.70 2.57 -7.81
N PHE A 68 -0.88 2.87 -6.81
CA PHE A 68 -1.07 2.49 -5.42
C PHE A 68 -1.11 3.76 -4.56
N VAL A 69 -2.02 3.80 -3.59
CA VAL A 69 -2.16 4.91 -2.65
C VAL A 69 -2.31 4.34 -1.26
N GLY A 70 -1.46 4.77 -0.34
CA GLY A 70 -1.54 4.46 1.08
C GLY A 70 -1.99 5.67 1.89
N LEU A 71 -2.90 5.46 2.85
CA LEU A 71 -3.30 6.47 3.82
C LEU A 71 -3.12 5.92 5.24
N ASP A 72 -2.40 6.66 6.08
CA ASP A 72 -2.24 6.36 7.50
C ASP A 72 -2.20 7.64 8.34
N LEU A 73 -2.54 7.52 9.62
CA LEU A 73 -2.42 8.60 10.61
C LEU A 73 -1.00 8.68 11.19
N ALA A 74 -0.25 7.57 11.20
CA ALA A 74 1.09 7.47 11.76
C ALA A 74 2.10 8.16 10.83
N GLY A 75 2.56 9.36 11.23
CA GLY A 75 3.43 10.18 10.40
C GLY A 75 4.84 9.59 10.26
N GLN A 76 5.35 8.96 11.33
CA GLN A 76 6.70 8.37 11.31
C GLN A 76 6.80 7.16 10.35
N PRO A 77 5.91 6.16 10.40
CA PRO A 77 5.87 5.09 9.40
C PRO A 77 5.74 5.59 7.96
N ILE A 78 4.85 6.57 7.71
CA ILE A 78 4.68 7.16 6.37
C ILE A 78 5.98 7.78 5.87
N ALA A 79 6.70 8.52 6.71
CA ALA A 79 7.98 9.13 6.35
C ALA A 79 9.03 8.05 6.01
N SER A 80 9.08 6.97 6.79
CA SER A 80 9.98 5.82 6.53
C SER A 80 9.65 5.16 5.19
N GLY A 81 8.37 4.86 4.93
CA GLY A 81 7.91 4.27 3.67
C GLY A 81 8.26 5.12 2.45
N ARG A 82 8.01 6.44 2.53
CA ARG A 82 8.35 7.40 1.47
C ARG A 82 9.84 7.41 1.14
N ALA A 83 10.70 7.35 2.15
CA ALA A 83 12.15 7.28 1.92
C ALA A 83 12.56 6.00 1.16
N ILE A 84 11.88 4.87 1.38
CA ILE A 84 12.13 3.64 0.63
C ILE A 84 11.61 3.76 -0.81
N VAL A 85 10.39 4.28 -1.00
CA VAL A 85 9.80 4.56 -2.33
C VAL A 85 10.75 5.42 -3.17
N GLU A 86 11.28 6.50 -2.59
CA GLU A 86 12.24 7.39 -3.24
C GLU A 86 13.55 6.66 -3.60
N ARG A 87 14.10 5.87 -2.68
CA ARG A 87 15.34 5.09 -2.91
C ARG A 87 15.18 4.04 -4.00
N LEU A 88 14.00 3.45 -4.14
CA LEU A 88 13.68 2.47 -5.19
C LEU A 88 13.27 3.13 -6.51
N GLY A 89 13.05 4.45 -6.52
CA GLY A 89 12.64 5.18 -7.72
C GLY A 89 11.22 4.85 -8.20
N LEU A 90 10.38 4.27 -7.35
CA LEU A 90 8.99 3.94 -7.68
C LEU A 90 8.22 5.24 -7.96
N LYS A 91 7.40 5.23 -9.02
CA LYS A 91 6.63 6.40 -9.47
C LYS A 91 5.12 6.24 -9.32
N ASN A 92 4.71 5.07 -8.86
CA ASN A 92 3.33 4.62 -8.86
C ASN A 92 2.80 4.28 -7.46
N LEU A 93 3.52 4.69 -6.41
CA LEU A 93 3.17 4.57 -4.99
C LEU A 93 3.61 5.83 -4.24
#